data_AF-A0A6J0SDL6-F1
#
_entry.id   AF-A0A6J0SDL6-F1
#
_cell.length_a   1.000
_cell.length_b   1.000
_cell.length_c   1.000
_cell.angle_alpha   90.00
_cell.angle_beta   90.00
_cell.angle_gamma   90.00
#
_symmetry.space_group_name_H-M   'P 1'
#
loop_
_entity.id
_entity.type
_entity.pdbx_description
1 polymer ?
#
loop_
_entity_poly.entity_id
_entity_poly.type
_entity_poly.pdbx_seq_one_letter_code
_entity_poly.pdbx_strand_id
1 'polypeptide(L)'
;MEGMALYLIAALLVCFTTPSHSQLFSLITPSVLRIESDEQVVVEAHGLNAETEVTITILDFPQKMYILNQTKASLKPENGMIATPFIKLSARDLKKDSRKKTYVVVHAISTHFTLEKVVLVSYQMGYIFTQTDKTIYTPGSTGKSFLLIPPVSVCRNG
;
A
#
# COMPACT_ATOMS: atom_id res chain seq x y z
N MET A 1 -20.43 -45.04 34.53
CA MET A 1 -19.72 -44.51 33.34
C MET A 1 -20.15 -43.09 32.97
N GLU A 2 -21.22 -42.54 33.56
CA GLU A 2 -21.76 -41.22 33.19
C GLU A 2 -20.98 -40.03 33.78
N GLY A 3 -20.33 -40.19 34.94
CA GLY A 3 -19.54 -39.13 35.58
C GLY A 3 -18.29 -38.72 34.79
N MET A 4 -17.68 -39.66 34.06
CA MET A 4 -16.51 -39.37 33.20
C MET A 4 -16.91 -38.59 31.94
N ALA A 5 -18.10 -38.85 31.39
CA ALA A 5 -18.65 -38.09 30.27
C ALA A 5 -18.99 -36.65 30.68
N LEU A 6 -19.55 -36.45 31.89
CA LEU A 6 -19.79 -35.11 32.43
C LEU A 6 -18.49 -34.33 32.67
N TYR A 7 -17.43 -35.00 33.16
CA TYR A 7 -16.12 -34.38 33.34
C TYR A 7 -15.47 -33.99 32.01
N LEU A 8 -15.61 -34.83 30.98
CA LEU A 8 -15.13 -34.52 29.63
C LEU A 8 -15.90 -33.35 29.01
N ILE A 9 -17.22 -33.30 29.17
CA ILE A 9 -18.06 -32.19 28.68
C ILE A 9 -17.72 -30.89 29.42
N ALA A 10 -17.53 -30.94 30.74
CA ALA A 10 -17.11 -29.79 31.53
C ALA A 10 -15.70 -29.30 31.14
N ALA A 11 -14.76 -30.22 30.93
CA ALA A 11 -13.41 -29.89 30.44
C ALA A 11 -13.45 -29.27 29.03
N LEU A 12 -14.31 -29.79 28.14
CA LEU A 12 -14.55 -29.22 26.81
C LEU A 12 -15.08 -27.79 26.94
N LEU A 13 -16.15 -27.57 27.72
CA LEU A 13 -16.74 -26.25 27.91
C LEU A 13 -15.74 -25.21 28.45
N VAL A 14 -14.84 -25.60 29.36
CA VAL A 14 -13.79 -24.73 29.89
C VAL A 14 -12.72 -24.42 28.83
N CYS A 15 -12.39 -25.37 27.95
CA CYS A 15 -11.43 -25.14 26.86
C CYS A 15 -11.97 -24.27 25.71
N PHE A 16 -13.30 -24.23 25.49
CA PHE A 16 -13.91 -23.45 24.40
C PHE A 16 -14.23 -21.99 24.75
N THR A 17 -14.22 -21.61 26.03
CA THR A 17 -14.63 -20.26 26.46
C THR A 17 -13.48 -19.25 26.61
N THR A 18 -12.29 -19.50 26.06
CA THR A 18 -11.27 -18.46 26.00
C THR A 18 -11.55 -17.54 24.80
N PRO A 19 -12.01 -16.29 24.99
CA PRO A 19 -11.97 -15.32 23.91
C PRO A 19 -10.50 -15.10 23.57
N SER A 20 -10.04 -15.73 22.48
CA SER A 20 -8.77 -15.41 21.84
C SER A 20 -8.90 -14.01 21.26
N HIS A 21 -8.71 -13.00 22.11
CA HIS A 21 -8.60 -11.60 21.67
C HIS A 21 -7.20 -11.41 21.07
N SER A 22 -6.92 -12.13 19.98
CA SER A 22 -5.67 -12.00 19.25
C SER A 22 -5.76 -10.74 18.40
N GLN A 23 -4.96 -9.74 18.75
CA GLN A 23 -4.82 -8.54 17.93
C GLN A 23 -4.00 -8.89 16.68
N LEU A 24 -4.48 -8.49 15.51
CA LEU A 24 -3.81 -8.74 14.23
C LEU A 24 -3.68 -7.43 13.48
N PHE A 25 -2.43 -7.08 13.13
CA PHE A 25 -2.12 -5.85 12.41
C PHE A 25 -1.59 -6.20 11.02
N SER A 26 -2.07 -5.51 9.99
CA SER A 26 -1.70 -5.76 8.59
C SER A 26 -1.37 -4.46 7.86
N LEU A 27 -0.36 -4.52 6.99
CA LEU A 27 0.06 -3.44 6.10
C LEU A 27 0.08 -3.99 4.67
N ILE A 28 -0.81 -3.47 3.83
CA ILE A 28 -0.96 -3.88 2.44
C ILE A 28 -0.52 -2.72 1.55
N THR A 29 0.50 -2.96 0.74
CA THR A 29 1.05 -2.01 -0.23
C THR A 29 0.92 -2.58 -1.64
N PRO A 30 0.93 -1.74 -2.69
CA PRO A 30 1.13 -2.24 -4.04
C PRO A 30 2.45 -3.01 -4.13
N SER A 31 2.52 -4.00 -5.03
CA SER A 31 3.76 -4.75 -5.26
C SER A 31 4.87 -3.89 -5.86
N VAL A 32 4.48 -2.83 -6.56
CA VAL A 32 5.39 -1.87 -7.22
C VAL A 32 4.85 -0.47 -7.00
N LEU A 33 5.67 0.41 -6.45
CA LEU A 33 5.33 1.80 -6.21
C LEU A 33 5.79 2.67 -7.38
N ARG A 34 4.86 3.36 -8.04
CA ARG A 34 5.19 4.26 -9.15
C ARG A 34 5.58 5.64 -8.63
N ILE A 35 6.66 6.18 -9.16
CA ILE A 35 7.10 7.54 -8.85
C ILE A 35 6.10 8.56 -9.41
N GLU A 36 5.93 9.67 -8.68
CA GLU A 36 5.01 10.78 -8.99
C GLU A 36 3.54 10.38 -9.14
N SER A 37 3.17 9.19 -8.68
CA SER A 37 1.79 8.69 -8.61
C SER A 37 1.33 8.66 -7.16
N ASP A 38 0.06 9.02 -6.93
CA ASP A 38 -0.62 8.75 -5.67
C ASP A 38 -1.00 7.26 -5.65
N GLU A 39 -0.42 6.51 -4.72
CA GLU A 39 -0.61 5.08 -4.57
C GLU A 39 -1.29 4.80 -3.23
N GLN A 40 -2.31 3.97 -3.23
CA GLN A 40 -3.08 3.66 -2.02
C GLN A 40 -2.40 2.55 -1.22
N VAL A 41 -2.32 2.74 0.10
CA VAL A 41 -1.88 1.74 1.06
C VAL A 41 -3.02 1.46 2.03
N VAL A 42 -3.11 0.23 2.53
CA VAL A 42 -4.12 -0.17 3.52
C VAL A 42 -3.43 -0.59 4.80
N VAL A 43 -3.89 -0.07 5.93
CA VAL A 43 -3.48 -0.46 7.27
C VAL A 43 -4.69 -0.96 8.03
N GLU A 44 -4.57 -2.12 8.64
CA GLU A 44 -5.64 -2.77 9.40
C GLU A 44 -5.18 -3.10 10.81
N ALA A 45 -6.06 -2.95 11.79
CA ALA A 45 -5.83 -3.29 13.20
C ALA A 45 -7.01 -4.06 13.79
N HIS A 46 -7.07 -5.36 13.52
CA HIS A 46 -8.10 -6.26 14.02
C HIS A 46 -7.92 -6.51 15.53
N GLY A 47 -9.02 -6.48 16.29
CA GLY A 47 -9.00 -6.64 17.75
C GLY A 47 -8.59 -5.38 18.53
N LEU A 48 -8.42 -4.24 17.83
CA LEU A 48 -8.28 -2.93 18.46
C LEU A 48 -9.65 -2.24 18.49
N ASN A 49 -9.99 -1.60 19.62
CA ASN A 49 -11.27 -0.91 19.79
C ASN A 49 -11.11 0.59 20.07
N ALA A 50 -9.88 1.08 20.23
CA ALA A 50 -9.58 2.48 20.48
C ALA A 50 -9.10 3.16 19.19
N GLU A 51 -9.58 4.38 18.95
CA GLU A 51 -9.10 5.21 17.85
C GLU A 51 -7.58 5.43 18.00
N THR A 52 -6.86 5.22 16.90
CA THR A 52 -5.41 5.13 16.92
C THR A 52 -4.80 5.84 15.72
N GLU A 53 -3.89 6.77 15.97
CA GLU A 53 -3.10 7.41 14.90
C GLU A 53 -2.01 6.45 14.40
N VAL A 54 -1.88 6.37 13.08
CA VAL A 54 -0.82 5.64 12.38
C VAL A 54 -0.05 6.64 11.53
N THR A 55 1.26 6.63 11.68
CA THR A 55 2.19 7.38 10.85
C THR A 55 2.78 6.45 9.81
N ILE A 56 2.50 6.71 8.54
CA ILE A 56 3.04 5.98 7.40
C ILE A 56 4.23 6.77 6.85
N THR A 57 5.41 6.16 6.84
CA THR A 57 6.64 6.75 6.32
C THR A 57 7.20 5.90 5.18
N ILE A 58 7.69 6.57 4.14
CA ILE A 58 8.51 5.92 3.13
C ILE A 58 9.97 6.25 3.43
N LEU A 59 10.79 5.23 3.57
CA LEU A 59 12.21 5.33 3.83
C LEU A 59 13.03 4.80 2.65
N ASP A 60 14.27 5.26 2.56
CA ASP A 60 15.24 4.69 1.65
C ASP A 60 15.62 3.25 2.03
N PHE A 61 15.97 2.46 1.02
CA PHE A 61 16.50 1.11 1.19
C PHE A 61 17.95 1.05 0.67
N PRO A 62 18.89 0.39 1.37
CA PRO A 62 18.68 -0.47 2.55
C PRO A 62 18.86 0.23 3.90
N GLN A 63 19.36 1.47 3.93
CA GLN A 63 19.86 2.07 5.17
C GLN A 63 18.76 2.63 6.09
N LYS A 64 17.57 2.96 5.56
CA LYS A 64 16.44 3.53 6.31
C LYS A 64 16.79 4.82 7.07
N MET A 65 17.67 5.64 6.49
CA MET A 65 18.19 6.87 7.07
C MET A 65 17.40 8.11 6.63
N TYR A 66 16.81 8.07 5.43
CA TYR A 66 16.15 9.20 4.79
C TYR A 66 14.66 8.96 4.66
N ILE A 67 13.87 9.91 5.17
CA ILE A 67 12.42 9.94 5.01
C ILE A 67 12.11 10.59 3.65
N LEU A 68 11.57 9.79 2.73
CA LEU A 68 11.20 10.19 1.38
C LEU A 68 9.79 10.79 1.33
N ASN A 69 8.88 10.26 2.15
CA ASN A 69 7.53 10.80 2.31
C ASN A 69 6.97 10.39 3.67
N GLN A 70 6.05 11.18 4.20
CA GLN A 70 5.35 10.89 5.44
C GLN A 70 3.88 11.33 5.34
N THR A 71 2.98 10.46 5.78
CA THR A 71 1.54 10.71 5.83
C THR A 71 0.97 10.14 7.13
N LYS A 72 -0.07 10.77 7.68
CA LYS A 72 -0.78 10.29 8.87
C LYS A 72 -2.15 9.77 8.50
N ALA A 73 -2.60 8.74 9.19
CA ALA A 73 -3.95 8.18 9.06
C ALA A 73 -4.51 7.85 10.44
N SER A 74 -5.83 7.94 10.61
CA SER A 74 -6.51 7.52 11.84
C SER A 74 -7.22 6.19 11.60
N LEU A 75 -6.92 5.19 12.43
CA LEU A 75 -7.68 3.95 12.52
C LEU A 75 -8.84 4.18 13.47
N LYS A 76 -10.06 4.05 12.94
CA LYS A 76 -11.27 4.30 13.70
C LYS A 76 -12.15 3.06 13.83
N PRO A 77 -12.82 2.86 14.98
CA PRO A 77 -13.77 1.77 15.16
C PRO A 77 -14.91 1.82 14.15
N GLU A 78 -15.35 3.01 13.74
CA GLU A 78 -16.45 3.23 12.78
C GLU A 78 -16.18 2.60 11.41
N ASN A 79 -14.91 2.53 11.00
CA ASN A 79 -14.47 1.96 9.72
C ASN A 79 -13.88 0.55 9.89
N GLY A 80 -14.19 -0.14 11.00
CA GLY A 80 -13.68 -1.49 11.28
C GLY A 80 -12.18 -1.54 11.55
N MET A 81 -11.58 -0.45 12.03
CA MET A 81 -10.12 -0.31 12.22
C MET A 81 -9.31 -0.52 10.94
N ILE A 82 -9.80 0.04 9.84
CA ILE A 82 -9.12 0.07 8.54
C ILE A 82 -8.88 1.53 8.14
N ALA A 83 -7.66 1.84 7.70
CA ALA A 83 -7.30 3.12 7.12
C ALA A 83 -6.63 2.94 5.76
N THR A 84 -7.00 3.78 4.80
CA THR A 84 -6.51 3.69 3.41
C THR A 84 -5.85 4.99 2.92
N PRO A 85 -4.70 5.39 3.49
CA PRO A 85 -3.99 6.59 3.07
C PRO A 85 -3.41 6.47 1.66
N PHE A 86 -3.29 7.61 0.98
CA PHE A 86 -2.52 7.75 -0.24
C PHE A 86 -1.10 8.19 0.09
N ILE A 87 -0.13 7.54 -0.52
CA ILE A 87 1.28 7.91 -0.42
C ILE A 87 1.81 8.26 -1.81
N LYS A 88 2.74 9.21 -1.85
CA LYS A 88 3.37 9.64 -3.11
C LYS A 88 4.88 9.68 -2.95
N LEU A 89 5.58 9.10 -3.93
CA LEU A 89 7.03 9.14 -3.99
C LEU A 89 7.49 10.17 -5.02
N SER A 90 8.31 11.14 -4.64
CA SER A 90 8.81 12.14 -5.60
C SER A 90 10.07 11.65 -6.31
N ALA A 91 10.22 12.00 -7.58
CA ALA A 91 11.40 11.64 -8.36
C ALA A 91 12.69 12.32 -7.87
N ARG A 92 12.55 13.46 -7.18
CA ARG A 92 13.67 14.26 -6.67
C ARG A 92 14.39 13.57 -5.51
N ASP A 93 13.66 12.76 -4.75
CA ASP A 93 14.14 12.16 -3.51
C ASP A 93 14.90 10.84 -3.78
N LEU A 94 14.79 10.30 -5.00
CA LEU A 94 15.47 9.06 -5.41
C LEU A 94 16.57 9.31 -6.45
N LYS A 95 17.76 8.81 -6.15
CA LYS A 95 18.84 8.74 -7.14
C LYS A 95 18.54 7.66 -8.17
N LYS A 96 18.23 8.07 -9.41
CA LYS A 96 17.99 7.14 -10.52
C LYS A 96 19.31 6.50 -10.99
N ASP A 97 19.43 5.19 -10.81
CA ASP A 97 20.43 4.36 -11.50
C ASP A 97 19.70 3.40 -12.44
N SER A 98 19.69 3.70 -13.74
CA SER A 98 18.93 2.95 -14.75
C SER A 98 19.33 1.46 -14.85
N ARG A 99 20.46 1.05 -14.26
CA ARG A 99 20.94 -0.34 -14.29
C ARG A 99 20.55 -1.15 -13.06
N LYS A 100 19.95 -0.53 -12.03
CA LYS A 100 19.66 -1.17 -10.76
C LYS A 100 18.18 -1.07 -10.41
N LYS A 101 17.67 -2.12 -9.75
CA LYS A 101 16.35 -2.08 -9.12
C LYS A 101 16.44 -1.23 -7.86
N THR A 102 15.56 -0.25 -7.75
CA THR A 102 15.45 0.60 -6.56
C THR A 102 14.31 0.09 -5.70
N TYR A 103 14.54 0.03 -4.39
CA TYR A 103 13.55 -0.38 -3.41
C TYR A 103 13.36 0.74 -2.40
N VAL A 104 12.19 0.76 -1.78
CA VAL A 104 11.87 1.62 -0.65
C VAL A 104 11.23 0.80 0.44
N VAL A 105 11.26 1.32 1.66
CA VAL A 105 10.64 0.70 2.82
C VAL A 105 9.41 1.53 3.19
N VAL A 106 8.23 0.91 3.14
CA VAL A 106 7.00 1.49 3.69
C VAL A 106 6.89 1.05 5.14
N HIS A 107 6.92 2.01 6.04
CA HIS A 107 6.77 1.84 7.49
C HIS A 107 5.42 2.36 7.92
N ALA A 108 4.72 1.60 8.75
CA ALA A 108 3.52 2.05 9.45
C ALA A 108 3.76 1.93 10.95
N ILE A 109 3.84 3.06 11.63
CA ILE A 109 4.18 3.17 13.04
C ILE A 109 2.97 3.68 13.79
N SER A 110 2.61 2.98 14.86
CA SER A 110 1.57 3.36 15.79
C SER A 110 2.00 3.08 17.22
N THR A 111 1.19 3.47 18.20
CA THR A 111 1.41 3.15 19.63
C THR A 111 1.37 1.65 19.91
N HIS A 112 0.62 0.89 19.11
CA HIS A 112 0.38 -0.54 19.32
C HIS A 112 1.25 -1.46 18.45
N PHE A 113 1.73 -0.98 17.30
CA PHE A 113 2.44 -1.81 16.34
C PHE A 113 3.44 -1.02 15.51
N THR A 114 4.39 -1.74 14.92
CA THR A 114 5.29 -1.24 13.89
C THR A 114 5.34 -2.27 12.77
N LEU A 115 4.89 -1.90 11.59
CA LEU A 115 4.85 -2.75 10.41
C LEU A 115 5.78 -2.21 9.33
N GLU A 116 6.42 -3.13 8.62
CA GLU A 116 7.38 -2.80 7.56
C GLU A 116 7.10 -3.63 6.31
N LYS A 117 7.17 -2.98 5.15
CA LYS A 117 7.13 -3.63 3.84
C LYS A 117 8.16 -3.03 2.89
N VAL A 118 9.01 -3.88 2.31
CA VAL A 118 9.92 -3.48 1.23
C VAL A 118 9.19 -3.58 -0.10
N VAL A 119 9.23 -2.51 -0.89
CA VAL A 119 8.49 -2.38 -2.16
C VAL A 119 9.45 -1.98 -3.28
N LEU A 120 9.25 -2.55 -4.47
CA LEU A 120 10.00 -2.18 -5.67
C LEU A 120 9.49 -0.84 -6.21
N VAL A 121 10.41 0.03 -6.64
CA VAL A 121 10.06 1.31 -7.26
C VAL A 121 10.08 1.21 -8.79
N SER A 122 9.08 1.78 -9.44
CA SER A 122 9.02 1.94 -10.89
C SER A 122 9.02 3.41 -11.31
N TYR A 123 9.80 3.69 -12.36
CA TYR A 123 9.87 5.00 -13.02
C TYR A 123 8.91 5.10 -14.22
N GLN A 124 8.06 4.08 -14.46
CA GLN A 124 7.07 4.10 -15.54
C GLN A 124 5.85 4.93 -15.11
N MET A 125 5.72 6.11 -15.70
CA MET A 125 4.62 7.03 -15.43
C MET A 125 3.66 7.08 -16.62
N GLY A 126 2.45 6.55 -16.43
CA GLY A 126 1.36 6.66 -17.40
C GLY A 126 1.61 5.97 -18.75
N TYR A 127 0.91 6.47 -19.77
CA TYR A 127 0.94 5.95 -21.12
C TYR A 127 1.08 7.10 -22.11
N ILE A 128 1.72 6.85 -23.25
CA ILE A 128 1.79 7.78 -24.36
C ILE A 128 1.14 7.10 -25.55
N PHE A 129 0.16 7.76 -26.17
CA PHE A 129 -0.50 7.27 -27.36
C PHE A 129 -0.09 8.13 -28.56
N THR A 130 0.42 7.49 -29.60
CA THR A 130 0.70 8.16 -30.87
C THR A 130 -0.40 7.82 -31.84
N GLN A 131 -1.17 8.84 -32.24
CA GLN A 131 -2.23 8.68 -33.22
C GLN A 131 -1.79 9.31 -34.54
N THR A 132 -1.66 8.50 -35.58
CA THR A 132 -1.43 8.99 -36.93
C THR A 132 -2.76 9.17 -37.65
N ASP A 133 -2.81 10.06 -38.65
CA ASP A 133 -4.00 10.20 -39.49
C ASP A 133 -4.21 8.96 -40.37
N LYS A 134 -3.13 8.25 -40.72
CA LYS A 134 -3.15 7.02 -41.51
C LYS A 134 -2.20 5.97 -40.95
N THR A 135 -2.54 4.70 -41.16
CA THR A 135 -1.69 3.56 -40.82
C THR A 135 -0.61 3.28 -41.87
N ILE A 136 -0.84 3.66 -43.13
CA ILE A 136 0.08 3.43 -44.26
C ILE A 136 0.23 4.71 -45.08
N TYR A 137 1.46 5.04 -45.47
CA TYR A 137 1.79 6.18 -46.33
C TYR A 137 2.44 5.73 -47.62
N THR A 138 2.13 6.42 -48.71
CA THR A 138 2.85 6.29 -49.98
C THR A 138 4.07 7.22 -50.00
N PRO A 139 5.17 6.85 -50.68
CA PRO A 139 6.33 7.71 -50.84
C PRO A 139 5.94 9.08 -51.39
N GLY A 140 6.41 10.17 -50.76
CA GLY A 140 6.08 11.54 -51.14
C GLY A 140 4.85 12.14 -50.44
N SER A 141 4.11 11.37 -49.62
CA SER A 141 3.01 11.90 -48.82
C SER A 141 3.46 12.44 -47.46
N THR A 142 2.86 13.56 -47.03
CA THR A 142 3.08 14.13 -45.69
C THR A 142 2.06 13.55 -44.71
N GLY A 143 2.54 12.94 -43.62
CA GLY A 143 1.70 12.43 -42.54
C GLY A 143 1.48 13.44 -41.42
N LYS A 144 0.38 13.27 -40.69
CA LYS A 144 0.08 14.02 -39.46
C LYS A 144 0.02 13.04 -38.29
N SER A 145 0.72 13.36 -37.22
CA SER A 145 0.68 12.61 -35.97
C SER A 145 0.30 13.52 -34.82
N PHE A 146 -0.57 13.03 -33.95
CA PHE A 146 -0.90 13.65 -32.69
C PHE A 146 -0.36 12.82 -31.54
N LEU A 147 0.25 13.52 -30.56
CA LEU A 147 0.75 12.91 -29.34
C LEU A 147 -0.28 13.13 -28.23
N LEU A 148 -0.85 12.04 -27.74
CA LEU A 148 -1.84 12.03 -26.67
C LEU A 148 -1.17 11.60 -25.37
N ILE A 149 -1.21 12.48 -24.38
CA ILE A 149 -0.78 12.21 -23.00
C ILE A 149 -2.04 12.31 -22.12
N PRO A 150 -2.63 11.17 -21.69
CA PRO A 150 -3.76 11.20 -20.77
C PRO A 150 -3.31 11.75 -19.40
N PRO A 151 -4.21 12.41 -18.67
CA PRO A 151 -3.94 12.78 -17.29
C PRO A 151 -3.66 11.52 -16.46
N VAL A 152 -2.63 11.57 -15.62
CA VAL A 152 -2.38 10.52 -14.63
C VAL A 152 -3.58 10.48 -13.71
N SER A 153 -4.25 9.33 -13.63
CA SER A 153 -5.43 9.16 -12.77
C SER A 153 -5.00 9.35 -11.32
N VAL A 154 -5.43 10.46 -10.72
CA VAL A 154 -5.38 10.64 -9.27
C VAL A 154 -6.64 9.98 -8.74
N CYS A 155 -6.51 8.83 -8.11
CA CYS A 155 -7.60 8.22 -7.36
C CYS A 155 -7.88 9.09 -6.12
N ARG A 156 -8.63 10.19 -6.26
CA ARG A 156 -9.27 10.85 -5.11
C ARG A 156 -10.57 10.13 -4.82
N ASN A 157 -10.64 9.42 -3.71
CA ASN A 157 -11.92 9.02 -3.15
C ASN A 157 -12.60 10.26 -2.56
N GLY A 158 -13.81 10.54 -3.03
CA GLY A 158 -14.76 11.46 -2.41
C GLY A 158 -15.55 10.79 -1.30
#